data_AF-A0A6B2LN13-F1
#
_entry.id   AF-A0A6B2LN13-F1
#
_cell.length_a   1.000
_cell.length_b   1.000
_cell.length_c   1.000
_cell.angle_alpha   90.00
_cell.angle_beta   90.00
_cell.angle_gamma   90.00
#
_symmetry.space_group_name_H-M   'P 1'
#
loop_
_entity.id
_entity.type
_entity.pdbx_description
1 polymer ?
#
loop_
_entity_poly.entity_id
_entity_poly.type
_entity_poly.pdbx_seq_one_letter_code
_entity_poly.pdbx_strand_id
1 'polypeptide(L)'
;MCPANTYCSSPSVIVPTVCSCNASNNTCSYCPEGTWWDQPCPAGYYCPGPDKLKNCSDTQYCPSGSLSPLPCPAGYFCPTPATSILCPKGYFCPTGSITPNYCSVMSVCEPGSVNQGINFTILIVVIILAIIVIVAWKGYYYYVDKRREM
;
A
#
# COMPACT_ATOMS: atom_id res chain seq x y z
N MET A 1 36.27 -21.08 9.20
CA MET A 1 35.06 -20.68 8.46
C MET A 1 33.91 -20.63 9.46
N CYS A 2 33.11 -19.55 9.47
CA CYS A 2 31.99 -19.44 10.40
C CYS A 2 30.83 -20.33 9.89
N PRO A 3 30.22 -21.18 10.73
CA PRO A 3 29.09 -22.00 10.32
C PRO A 3 27.85 -21.15 10.01
N ALA A 4 26.85 -21.74 9.34
CA ALA A 4 25.56 -21.08 9.07
C ALA A 4 24.97 -20.46 10.34
N ASN A 5 24.19 -19.39 10.20
CA ASN A 5 23.56 -18.68 11.32
C ASN A 5 24.56 -17.93 12.25
N THR A 6 25.85 -17.87 11.88
CA THR A 6 26.84 -17.12 12.66
C THR A 6 27.81 -16.33 11.79
N TYR A 7 28.38 -15.26 12.37
CA TYR A 7 29.39 -14.43 11.72
C TYR A 7 30.60 -14.20 12.63
N CYS A 8 31.77 -13.99 12.01
CA CYS A 8 33.02 -13.72 12.73
C CYS A 8 33.53 -12.31 12.39
N SER A 9 33.36 -11.37 13.32
CA SER A 9 33.75 -9.96 13.11
C SER A 9 35.26 -9.73 13.01
N SER A 10 36.09 -10.70 13.42
CA SER A 10 37.55 -10.65 13.23
C SER A 10 38.15 -12.06 13.20
N PRO A 11 39.34 -12.24 12.59
CA PRO A 11 39.99 -13.55 12.47
C PRO A 11 40.46 -14.14 13.81
N SER A 12 40.51 -13.34 14.88
CA SER A 12 40.89 -13.78 16.23
C SER A 12 39.71 -14.30 17.07
N VAL A 13 38.48 -14.20 16.54
CA VAL A 13 37.27 -14.61 17.25
C VAL A 13 37.16 -16.14 17.22
N ILE A 14 37.25 -16.75 18.41
CA ILE A 14 37.10 -18.21 18.61
C ILE A 14 35.61 -18.59 18.73
N VAL A 15 34.77 -17.66 19.20
CA VAL A 15 33.33 -17.87 19.44
C VAL A 15 32.53 -17.05 18.42
N PRO A 16 31.89 -17.69 17.42
CA PRO A 16 31.17 -16.97 16.39
C PRO A 16 29.89 -16.34 16.94
N THR A 17 29.52 -15.16 16.43
CA THR A 17 28.35 -14.40 16.90
C THR A 17 27.11 -14.85 16.15
N VAL A 18 26.01 -15.12 16.85
CA VAL A 18 24.77 -15.62 16.25
C VAL A 18 24.00 -14.48 15.58
N CYS A 19 23.51 -14.72 14.37
CA CYS A 19 22.63 -13.76 13.71
C CYS A 19 21.23 -13.82 14.33
N SER A 20 20.70 -12.63 14.63
CA SER A 20 19.44 -12.51 15.37
C SER A 20 18.30 -12.16 14.43
N CYS A 21 17.16 -12.83 14.64
CA CYS A 21 15.91 -12.48 13.99
C CYS A 21 14.86 -12.22 15.06
N ASN A 22 14.19 -11.08 14.93
CA ASN A 22 13.20 -10.60 15.87
C ASN A 22 11.81 -10.61 15.21
N ALA A 23 10.96 -11.51 15.71
CA ALA A 23 9.59 -11.66 15.23
C ALA A 23 8.66 -10.52 15.66
N SER A 24 9.01 -9.76 16.70
CA SER A 24 8.15 -8.67 17.19
C SER A 24 8.12 -7.46 16.27
N ASN A 25 9.21 -7.20 15.53
CA ASN A 25 9.35 -6.08 14.61
C ASN A 25 9.60 -6.52 13.16
N ASN A 26 9.45 -7.81 12.86
CA ASN A 26 9.71 -8.44 11.56
C ASN A 26 11.13 -8.15 11.01
N THR A 27 12.15 -8.16 11.88
CA THR A 27 13.54 -7.92 11.47
C THR A 27 14.39 -9.19 11.52
N CYS A 28 15.27 -9.41 10.55
CA CYS A 28 16.15 -10.56 10.48
C CYS A 28 17.44 -10.22 9.71
N SER A 29 18.57 -10.62 10.29
CA SER A 29 19.87 -10.56 9.63
C SER A 29 20.13 -11.85 8.84
N TYR A 30 20.62 -11.70 7.62
CA TYR A 30 21.00 -12.77 6.70
C TYR A 30 22.50 -13.07 6.81
N CYS A 31 22.82 -14.31 7.17
CA CYS A 31 24.17 -14.81 7.45
C CYS A 31 24.32 -16.26 6.93
N PRO A 32 24.68 -16.43 5.65
CA PRO A 32 25.04 -17.74 5.10
C PRO A 32 26.35 -18.27 5.71
N GLU A 33 26.74 -19.48 5.35
CA GLU A 33 28.02 -20.05 5.78
C GLU A 33 29.21 -19.23 5.28
N GLY A 34 30.22 -19.03 6.14
CA GLY A 34 31.44 -18.31 5.78
C GLY A 34 31.32 -16.79 5.83
N THR A 35 30.25 -16.24 6.41
CA THR A 35 30.06 -14.79 6.52
C THR A 35 30.88 -14.19 7.66
N TRP A 36 31.44 -12.99 7.44
CA TRP A 36 32.29 -12.28 8.42
C TRP A 36 31.58 -11.10 9.08
N TRP A 37 30.36 -10.78 8.64
CA TRP A 37 29.55 -9.67 9.14
C TRP A 37 28.07 -9.97 8.99
N ASP A 38 27.22 -9.42 9.87
CA ASP A 38 25.77 -9.54 9.75
C ASP A 38 25.20 -8.53 8.75
N GLN A 39 24.47 -9.00 7.76
CA GLN A 39 23.81 -8.13 6.79
C GLN A 39 22.30 -8.17 7.00
N PRO A 40 21.55 -7.06 6.83
CA PRO A 40 20.10 -7.15 6.82
C PRO A 40 19.65 -8.02 5.64
N CYS A 41 18.54 -8.74 5.81
CA CYS A 41 17.92 -9.45 4.69
C CYS A 41 17.72 -8.49 3.49
N PRO A 42 18.11 -8.83 2.26
CA PRO A 42 18.03 -7.90 1.14
C PRO A 42 16.58 -7.52 0.82
N ALA A 43 16.35 -6.28 0.41
CA ALA A 43 15.01 -5.81 0.04
C ALA A 43 14.46 -6.60 -1.17
N GLY A 44 13.15 -6.86 -1.18
CA GLY A 44 12.50 -7.75 -2.15
C GLY A 44 12.57 -9.25 -1.77
N TYR A 45 13.30 -9.58 -0.70
CA TYR A 45 13.38 -10.92 -0.14
C TYR A 45 12.98 -10.91 1.34
N TYR A 46 12.62 -12.09 1.84
CA TYR A 46 12.40 -12.32 3.26
C TYR A 46 13.24 -13.50 3.74
N CYS A 47 13.67 -13.40 4.99
CA CYS A 47 14.54 -14.36 5.61
C CYS A 47 13.81 -15.04 6.77
N PRO A 48 13.11 -16.18 6.56
CA PRO A 48 12.42 -16.89 7.65
C PRO A 48 13.38 -17.48 8.67
N GLY A 49 14.67 -17.53 8.33
CA GLY A 49 15.77 -17.82 9.21
C GLY A 49 17.03 -17.11 8.70
N PRO A 50 18.05 -16.97 9.54
CA PRO A 50 19.29 -16.26 9.23
C PRO A 50 20.10 -16.88 8.09
N ASP A 51 19.94 -18.18 7.82
CA ASP A 51 20.56 -18.91 6.72
C ASP A 51 19.65 -19.05 5.48
N LYS A 52 18.38 -18.62 5.59
CA LYS A 52 17.35 -18.87 4.57
C LYS A 52 16.95 -17.57 3.89
N LEU A 53 17.04 -17.55 2.57
CA LEU A 53 16.61 -16.44 1.74
C LEU A 53 15.47 -16.89 0.83
N LYS A 54 14.37 -16.14 0.80
CA LYS A 54 13.22 -16.41 -0.08
C LYS A 54 12.75 -15.14 -0.80
N ASN A 55 12.33 -15.28 -2.05
CA ASN A 55 11.71 -14.21 -2.83
C ASN A 55 10.34 -13.84 -2.26
N CYS A 56 10.06 -12.54 -2.20
CA CYS A 56 8.70 -12.07 -1.94
C CYS A 56 7.86 -12.11 -3.21
N SER A 57 6.56 -12.40 -3.05
CA SER A 57 5.62 -12.37 -4.17
C SER A 57 5.35 -10.93 -4.60
N ASP A 58 4.91 -10.73 -5.85
CA ASP A 58 4.65 -9.40 -6.39
C ASP A 58 3.60 -8.61 -5.58
N THR A 59 2.67 -9.29 -4.91
CA THR A 59 1.62 -8.67 -4.06
C THR A 59 2.10 -8.33 -2.64
N GLN A 60 3.36 -8.62 -2.33
CA GLN A 60 3.96 -8.47 -1.01
C GLN A 60 5.01 -7.35 -1.00
N TYR A 61 5.21 -6.78 0.17
CA TYR A 61 6.20 -5.77 0.46
C TYR A 61 7.21 -6.32 1.47
N CYS A 62 8.48 -6.27 1.09
CA CYS A 62 9.61 -6.81 1.82
C CYS A 62 10.73 -5.77 1.87
N PRO A 63 10.69 -4.87 2.88
CA PRO A 63 11.80 -3.98 3.14
C PRO A 63 13.06 -4.77 3.55
N SER A 64 14.21 -4.11 3.49
CA SER A 64 15.46 -4.68 3.99
C SER A 64 15.31 -5.12 5.45
N GLY A 65 15.77 -6.32 5.76
CA GLY A 65 15.67 -6.94 7.07
C GLY A 65 14.39 -7.74 7.28
N SER A 66 13.54 -7.96 6.28
CA SER A 66 12.25 -8.66 6.52
C SER A 66 12.44 -10.12 6.95
N LEU A 67 11.87 -10.50 8.10
CA LEU A 67 11.78 -11.89 8.56
C LEU A 67 10.70 -12.67 7.79
N SER A 68 9.56 -12.03 7.56
CA SER A 68 8.38 -12.57 6.88
C SER A 68 7.88 -11.55 5.84
N PRO A 69 7.21 -11.98 4.75
CA PRO A 69 6.62 -11.05 3.81
C PRO A 69 5.46 -10.29 4.45
N LEU A 70 5.36 -8.99 4.18
CA LEU A 70 4.18 -8.20 4.51
C LEU A 70 3.29 -8.02 3.28
N PRO A 71 1.98 -7.84 3.42
CA PRO A 71 1.19 -7.30 2.34
C PRO A 71 1.60 -5.84 2.06
N CYS A 72 1.46 -5.39 0.81
CA CYS A 72 1.66 -3.98 0.50
C CYS A 72 0.72 -3.09 1.36
N PRO A 73 1.23 -2.08 2.07
CA PRO A 73 0.44 -1.31 3.02
C PRO A 73 -0.70 -0.55 2.33
N ALA A 74 -1.85 -0.48 3.01
CA ALA A 74 -3.00 0.28 2.54
C ALA A 74 -2.63 1.76 2.31
N GLY A 75 -3.13 2.36 1.22
CA GLY A 75 -2.79 3.72 0.82
C GLY A 75 -1.45 3.84 0.09
N TYR A 76 -0.76 2.71 -0.13
CA TYR A 76 0.46 2.62 -0.93
C TYR A 76 0.27 1.53 -1.99
N PHE A 77 1.03 1.64 -3.07
CA PHE A 77 1.18 0.58 -4.06
C PHE A 77 2.65 0.16 -4.15
N CYS A 78 2.87 -1.12 -4.41
CA CYS A 78 4.20 -1.72 -4.44
C CYS A 78 4.48 -2.23 -5.85
N PRO A 79 5.11 -1.42 -6.74
CA PRO A 79 5.40 -1.86 -8.10
C PRO A 79 6.50 -2.94 -8.13
N THR A 80 7.32 -2.99 -7.09
CA THR A 80 8.27 -4.07 -6.83
C THR A 80 8.16 -4.47 -5.36
N PRO A 81 8.50 -5.72 -5.01
CA PRO A 81 8.43 -6.19 -3.62
C PRO A 81 9.39 -5.45 -2.67
N ALA A 82 10.35 -4.67 -3.19
CA ALA A 82 11.28 -3.88 -2.39
C ALA A 82 10.79 -2.44 -2.12
N THR A 83 9.79 -1.95 -2.86
CA THR A 83 9.41 -0.53 -2.89
C THR A 83 7.94 -0.33 -2.58
N SER A 84 7.62 0.63 -1.71
CA SER A 84 6.25 1.11 -1.48
C SER A 84 6.16 2.58 -1.87
N ILE A 85 5.15 2.93 -2.65
CA ILE A 85 4.93 4.29 -3.17
C ILE A 85 3.54 4.75 -2.72
N LEU A 86 3.45 5.98 -2.21
CA LEU A 86 2.18 6.56 -1.78
C LEU A 86 1.18 6.60 -2.96
N CYS A 87 -0.08 6.24 -2.70
CA CYS A 87 -1.11 6.29 -3.72
C CYS A 87 -1.31 7.74 -4.21
N PRO A 88 -1.17 8.01 -5.52
CA PRO A 88 -1.27 9.35 -6.07
C PRO A 88 -2.71 9.86 -6.03
N LYS A 89 -2.87 11.20 -6.09
CA LYS A 89 -4.19 11.84 -6.14
C LYS A 89 -5.00 11.32 -7.34
N GLY A 90 -6.28 11.05 -7.12
CA GLY A 90 -7.18 10.48 -8.13
C GLY A 90 -7.14 8.94 -8.22
N TYR A 91 -6.32 8.30 -7.38
CA TYR A 91 -6.23 6.85 -7.28
C TYR A 91 -6.47 6.39 -5.84
N PHE A 92 -6.87 5.13 -5.69
CA PHE A 92 -6.97 4.44 -4.41
C PHE A 92 -6.20 3.12 -4.44
N CYS A 93 -5.60 2.78 -3.31
CA CYS A 93 -4.71 1.64 -3.17
C CYS A 93 -5.12 0.81 -1.94
N PRO A 94 -5.94 -0.25 -2.13
CA PRO A 94 -6.22 -1.20 -1.05
C PRO A 94 -4.96 -2.00 -0.67
N THR A 95 -5.00 -2.68 0.47
CA THR A 95 -3.92 -3.57 0.93
C THR A 95 -3.56 -4.59 -0.16
N GLY A 96 -2.26 -4.74 -0.44
CA GLY A 96 -1.76 -5.66 -1.48
C GLY A 96 -1.81 -5.10 -2.91
N SER A 97 -1.98 -3.79 -3.08
CA SER A 97 -1.96 -3.17 -4.42
C SER A 97 -0.56 -3.13 -5.02
N ILE A 98 -0.41 -3.69 -6.21
CA ILE A 98 0.82 -3.57 -7.02
C ILE A 98 0.77 -2.37 -7.97
N THR A 99 -0.44 -1.95 -8.32
CA THR A 99 -0.74 -0.80 -9.17
C THR A 99 -1.85 0.03 -8.55
N PRO A 100 -1.82 1.36 -8.73
CA PRO A 100 -2.87 2.23 -8.22
C PRO A 100 -4.17 2.06 -9.04
N ASN A 101 -5.32 2.00 -8.37
CA ASN A 101 -6.63 1.90 -9.04
C ASN A 101 -7.24 3.29 -9.23
N TYR A 102 -7.76 3.57 -10.42
CA TYR A 102 -8.37 4.87 -10.71
C TYR A 102 -9.68 5.03 -9.95
N CYS A 103 -9.95 6.24 -9.46
CA CYS A 103 -11.22 6.52 -8.80
C CYS A 103 -12.33 6.71 -9.84
N SER A 104 -13.52 6.16 -9.56
CA SER A 104 -14.65 6.28 -10.48
C SER A 104 -15.13 7.74 -10.57
N VAL A 105 -15.81 8.03 -11.67
CA VAL A 105 -16.36 9.37 -11.96
C VAL A 105 -17.24 9.81 -10.79
N MET A 106 -17.13 11.09 -10.37
CA MET A 106 -17.83 11.70 -9.22
C MET A 106 -17.32 11.32 -7.82
N SER A 107 -16.25 10.54 -7.70
CA SER A 107 -15.53 10.35 -6.42
C SER A 107 -14.21 11.12 -6.40
N VAL A 108 -13.78 11.53 -5.22
CA VAL A 108 -12.50 12.23 -5.03
C VAL A 108 -11.63 11.36 -4.14
N CYS A 109 -10.43 11.06 -4.63
CA CYS A 109 -9.42 10.33 -3.87
C CYS A 109 -8.23 11.23 -3.61
N GLU A 110 -7.93 11.40 -2.34
CA GLU A 110 -6.79 12.16 -1.86
C GLU A 110 -5.53 11.26 -1.87
N PRO A 111 -4.32 11.84 -1.81
CA PRO A 111 -3.10 11.06 -1.68
C PRO A 111 -3.18 10.11 -0.49
N GLY A 112 -2.88 8.82 -0.70
CA GLY A 112 -2.98 7.80 0.34
C GLY A 112 -4.38 7.24 0.59
N SER A 113 -5.38 7.52 -0.26
CA SER A 113 -6.70 6.89 -0.17
C SER A 113 -6.62 5.36 -0.29
N VAL A 114 -7.17 4.66 0.71
CA VAL A 114 -7.27 3.19 0.73
C VAL A 114 -8.48 2.70 -0.07
N ASN A 115 -9.57 3.46 0.00
CA ASN A 115 -10.88 3.13 -0.55
C ASN A 115 -11.46 4.33 -1.31
N GLN A 116 -12.40 4.02 -2.21
CA GLN A 116 -13.13 5.03 -2.95
C GLN A 116 -14.26 5.61 -2.08
N GLY A 117 -14.12 6.87 -1.67
CA GLY A 117 -15.14 7.60 -0.92
C GLY A 117 -16.11 8.36 -1.82
N ILE A 118 -17.41 8.34 -1.51
CA ILE A 118 -18.37 9.24 -2.13
C ILE A 118 -18.16 10.64 -1.56
N ASN A 119 -17.94 11.62 -2.43
CA ASN A 119 -17.84 13.00 -1.98
C ASN A 119 -19.27 13.55 -1.74
N PHE A 120 -19.66 13.68 -0.47
CA PHE A 120 -20.99 14.17 -0.09
C PHE A 120 -21.27 15.59 -0.60
N THR A 121 -20.24 16.43 -0.81
CA THR A 121 -20.46 17.78 -1.37
C THR A 121 -20.96 17.69 -2.82
N ILE A 122 -20.41 16.76 -3.61
CA ILE A 122 -20.86 16.51 -4.99
C ILE A 122 -22.29 15.97 -4.98
N LEU A 123 -22.60 15.03 -4.08
CA LEU A 123 -23.95 14.48 -3.92
C LEU A 123 -24.98 15.59 -3.61
N ILE A 124 -24.67 16.46 -2.65
CA ILE A 124 -25.55 17.55 -2.23
C ILE A 124 -25.77 18.55 -3.38
N VAL A 125 -24.72 18.92 -4.12
CA VAL A 125 -24.83 19.83 -5.27
C VAL A 125 -25.72 19.25 -6.37
N VAL A 126 -25.57 17.96 -6.69
CA VAL A 126 -26.42 17.28 -7.69
C VAL A 126 -27.89 17.28 -7.26
N ILE A 127 -28.17 17.04 -5.97
CA ILE A 127 -29.53 17.08 -5.43
C ILE A 127 -30.12 18.50 -5.53
N ILE A 128 -29.35 19.53 -5.20
CA ILE A 128 -29.80 20.94 -5.29
C ILE A 128 -30.12 21.31 -6.73
N LEU A 129 -29.25 20.97 -7.69
CA LEU A 129 -29.49 21.23 -9.11
C LEU A 129 -30.74 20.51 -9.62
N ALA A 130 -30.95 19.25 -9.22
CA ALA A 130 -32.15 18.50 -9.57
C ALA A 130 -33.42 19.18 -9.02
N ILE A 131 -33.40 19.66 -7.77
CA ILE A 131 -34.52 20.40 -7.18
C ILE A 131 -34.82 21.68 -7.96
N ILE A 132 -33.78 22.46 -8.32
CA ILE A 132 -33.94 23.69 -9.11
C ILE A 132 -34.57 23.38 -10.47
N VAL A 133 -34.10 22.34 -11.16
CA VAL A 133 -34.66 21.90 -12.45
C VAL A 133 -36.13 21.48 -12.29
N ILE A 134 -36.47 20.73 -11.24
CA ILE A 134 -37.84 20.31 -10.98
C ILE A 134 -38.76 21.51 -10.70
N VAL A 135 -38.30 22.49 -9.92
CA VAL A 135 -39.06 23.70 -9.62
C VAL A 135 -39.24 24.55 -10.88
N ALA A 136 -38.18 24.75 -11.66
CA ALA A 136 -38.25 25.47 -12.92
C ALA A 136 -39.18 24.79 -13.93
N TRP A 137 -39.12 23.46 -14.01
CA TRP A 137 -39.98 22.67 -14.89
C TRP A 137 -41.45 22.75 -14.48
N LYS A 138 -41.75 22.62 -13.18
CA LYS A 138 -43.10 22.83 -12.66
C LYS A 138 -43.60 24.26 -12.87
N GLY A 139 -42.74 25.25 -12.65
CA GLY A 139 -43.07 26.67 -12.89
C GLY A 139 -43.36 26.95 -14.37
N TYR A 140 -42.54 26.40 -15.27
CA TYR A 140 -42.76 26.48 -16.71
C TYR A 140 -44.06 25.80 -17.13
N TYR A 141 -44.30 24.58 -16.64
CA TYR A 141 -45.54 23.85 -16.93
C TYR A 141 -46.77 24.63 -16.46
N TYR A 142 -46.76 25.12 -15.22
CA TYR A 142 -47.82 25.96 -14.67
C TYR A 142 -48.03 27.24 -15.50
N TYR A 143 -46.95 27.88 -15.94
CA TYR A 143 -47.02 29.07 -16.79
C TYR A 143 -47.64 28.78 -18.17
N VAL A 144 -47.26 27.67 -18.81
CA VAL A 144 -47.82 27.26 -20.11
C VAL A 144 -49.29 26.88 -19.97
N ASP A 145 -49.67 26.17 -18.92
CA ASP A 145 -51.05 25.76 -18.65
C ASP A 145 -51.96 26.98 -18.49
N LYS A 146 -51.58 27.93 -17.63
CA LYS A 146 -52.31 29.20 -17.46
C LYS A 146 -52.41 30.02 -18.74
N ARG A 147 -51.45 29.92 -19.66
CA ARG A 147 -51.50 30.60 -20.97
C ARG A 147 -52.42 29.89 -21.98
N ARG A 148 -52.75 28.61 -21.79
CA ARG A 148 -53.74 27.90 -22.63
C ARG A 148 -55.19 28.22 -22.26
N GLU A 149 -55.42 28.72 -21.06
CA GLU A 149 -56.73 29.14 -20.56
C GLU A 149 -57.11 30.59 -20.93
N MET A 150 -56.19 31.34 -21.56
CA MET A 150 -56.39 32.71 -22.08
C MET A 150 -56.45 32.70 -23.61
#